data_AF-A0A537GI02-F1
#
_entry.id   AF-A0A537GI02-F1
#
_cell.length_a   1.000
_cell.length_b   1.000
_cell.length_c   1.000
_cell.angle_alpha   90.00
_cell.angle_beta   90.00
_cell.angle_gamma   90.00
#
_symmetry.space_group_name_H-M   'P 1'
#
loop_
_entity.id
_entity.type
_entity.pdbx_description
1 polymer ?
#
loop_
_entity_poly.entity_id
_entity_poly.type
_entity_poly.pdbx_seq_one_letter_code
_entity_poly.pdbx_strand_id
1 'polypeptide(L)'
;MAIHEDEYIQRRHVYEEHAYVLDYLPYGRSSDRSRHLVVPTVQIMGEQHFTLLEAELKVGATVVTANAKAEVGPLINELVKKQEKRFVDFFNNSQPVTPRMHSLELLPGIGKKSMWTIVNTRERKPFTSYKDIEEKTGLTDVQKMVAKRIFEELSTESKYRLFTRTV
;
A
#
# COMPACT_ATOMS: atom_id res chain seq x y z
N MET A 1 -27.99 33.36 -2.50
CA MET A 1 -26.54 33.28 -2.24
C MET A 1 -26.35 32.23 -1.14
N ALA A 2 -26.30 30.96 -1.53
CA ALA A 2 -26.03 29.84 -0.63
C ALA A 2 -24.96 29.03 -1.34
N ILE A 3 -23.70 29.35 -1.05
CA ILE A 3 -22.54 28.69 -1.60
C ILE A 3 -21.82 28.00 -0.44
N HIS A 4 -21.61 26.70 -0.62
CA HIS A 4 -20.59 25.85 0.02
C HIS A 4 -20.69 25.57 1.53
N GLU A 5 -21.62 24.68 1.92
CA GLU A 5 -21.50 23.91 3.17
C GLU A 5 -20.95 22.48 2.97
N ASP A 6 -20.72 22.03 1.73
CA ASP A 6 -20.31 20.65 1.43
C ASP A 6 -18.78 20.41 1.40
N GLU A 7 -17.95 21.41 1.72
CA GLU A 7 -16.48 21.36 1.52
C GLU A 7 -15.66 21.19 2.82
N TYR A 8 -16.19 20.47 3.81
CA TYR A 8 -15.43 20.03 4.99
C TYR A 8 -15.42 18.49 5.10
N ILE A 9 -15.03 17.80 4.03
CA ILE A 9 -14.51 16.44 4.18
C ILE A 9 -13.23 16.57 5.01
N GLN A 10 -13.29 16.22 6.30
CA GLN A 10 -12.12 16.04 7.16
C GLN A 10 -11.09 15.20 6.38
N ARG A 11 -10.05 15.84 5.85
CA ARG A 11 -8.80 15.15 5.51
C ARG A 11 -8.24 14.64 6.83
N ARG A 12 -8.67 13.45 7.25
CA ARG A 12 -8.02 12.73 8.34
C ARG A 12 -6.57 12.59 7.91
N HIS A 13 -5.69 13.38 8.51
CA HIS A 13 -4.25 13.18 8.38
C HIS A 13 -3.97 11.77 8.87
N VAL A 14 -3.59 10.91 7.92
CA VAL A 14 -3.20 9.54 8.23
C VAL A 14 -1.69 9.57 8.36
N TYR A 15 -1.25 9.42 9.59
CA TYR A 15 0.16 9.42 9.94
C TYR A 15 0.73 8.01 9.80
N GLU A 16 1.94 7.93 9.27
CA GLU A 16 2.79 6.73 9.34
C GLU A 16 3.66 6.87 10.58
N GLU A 17 3.51 5.97 11.56
CA GLU A 17 4.36 5.98 12.75
C GLU A 17 5.78 5.48 12.46
N HIS A 18 5.89 4.52 11.54
CA HIS A 18 7.15 3.88 11.14
C HIS A 18 7.26 3.88 9.61
N ALA A 19 8.48 4.07 9.11
CA ALA A 19 8.78 4.08 7.69
C ALA A 19 10.17 3.49 7.41
N TYR A 20 10.34 2.92 6.22
CA TYR A 20 11.58 2.35 5.73
C TYR A 20 12.22 3.31 4.73
N VAL A 21 13.52 3.57 4.88
CA VAL A 21 14.27 4.38 3.91
C VAL A 21 14.48 3.57 2.65
N LEU A 22 14.02 4.11 1.53
CA LEU A 22 14.21 3.54 0.21
C LEU A 22 15.49 4.07 -0.43
N ASP A 23 15.64 5.39 -0.48
CA ASP A 23 16.76 6.04 -1.16
C ASP A 23 17.21 7.30 -0.41
N TYR A 24 18.46 7.68 -0.61
CA TYR A 24 19.06 8.87 -0.04
C TYR A 24 19.54 9.80 -1.15
N LEU A 25 19.02 11.02 -1.16
CA LEU A 25 19.35 12.06 -2.11
C LEU A 25 20.22 13.11 -1.39
N PRO A 26 21.56 12.95 -1.38
CA PRO A 26 22.46 13.87 -0.67
C PRO A 26 22.37 15.31 -1.19
N TYR A 27 21.94 15.46 -2.44
CA TYR A 27 21.75 16.73 -3.11
C TYR A 27 20.29 16.97 -3.51
N GLY A 28 19.33 16.41 -2.78
CA GLY A 28 17.90 16.57 -3.05
C GLY A 28 17.49 16.23 -4.49
N ARG A 29 16.29 16.66 -4.91
CA ARG A 29 15.87 16.55 -6.31
C ARG A 29 16.30 17.79 -7.09
N SER A 30 16.91 17.55 -8.25
CA SER A 30 17.40 18.59 -9.16
C SER A 30 16.26 19.18 -10.00
N SER A 31 15.26 19.77 -9.35
CA SER A 31 14.18 20.52 -10.00
C SER A 31 14.35 22.02 -9.70
N ASP A 32 15.18 22.67 -10.53
CA ASP A 32 15.06 24.09 -10.87
C ASP A 32 15.34 25.17 -9.80
N ARG A 33 16.07 24.86 -8.70
CA ARG A 33 16.52 25.88 -7.74
C ARG A 33 18.03 25.88 -7.55
N SER A 34 18.58 27.10 -7.43
CA SER A 34 19.99 27.41 -7.19
C SER A 34 20.69 26.38 -6.30
N ARG A 35 21.85 25.90 -6.76
CA ARG A 35 22.72 24.84 -6.18
C ARG A 35 23.13 25.05 -4.70
N HIS A 36 22.72 26.16 -4.08
CA HIS A 36 23.08 26.60 -2.74
C HIS A 36 21.99 26.33 -1.68
N LEU A 37 20.78 25.89 -2.07
CA LEU A 37 19.66 25.60 -1.14
C LEU A 37 19.28 24.12 -1.12
N VAL A 38 20.22 23.27 -1.49
CA VAL A 38 19.98 21.84 -1.64
C VAL A 38 20.09 21.16 -0.28
N VAL A 39 18.95 20.74 0.27
CA VAL A 39 18.87 20.01 1.54
C VAL A 39 18.91 18.51 1.26
N PRO A 40 19.70 17.71 2.01
CA PRO A 40 19.70 16.26 1.88
C PRO A 40 18.33 15.70 2.26
N THR A 41 17.73 14.92 1.37
CA THR A 41 16.43 14.28 1.59
C THR A 41 16.54 12.77 1.49
N VAL A 42 15.61 12.08 2.15
CA VAL A 42 15.40 10.65 2.00
C VAL A 42 14.04 10.40 1.38
N GLN A 43 13.98 9.41 0.49
CA GLN A 43 12.72 8.82 0.06
C GLN A 43 12.41 7.67 1.01
N ILE A 44 11.21 7.68 1.60
CA ILE A 44 10.78 6.68 2.57
C ILE A 44 9.44 6.07 2.18
N MET A 45 9.18 4.85 2.64
CA MET A 45 7.90 4.15 2.52
C MET A 45 7.34 3.85 3.90
N GLY A 46 6.14 4.34 4.17
CA GLY A 46 5.43 4.06 5.42
C GLY A 46 5.08 2.59 5.59
N GLU A 47 5.07 2.12 6.83
CA GLU A 47 4.79 0.71 7.15
C GLU A 47 3.30 0.37 7.09
N GLN A 48 2.42 1.29 7.51
CA GLN A 48 0.99 0.99 7.67
C GLN A 48 0.20 1.22 6.39
N HIS A 49 0.53 2.21 5.57
CA HIS A 49 -0.22 2.54 4.36
C HIS A 49 0.65 2.49 3.11
N PHE A 50 1.90 2.00 3.21
CA PHE A 50 2.86 2.00 2.10
C PHE A 50 2.96 3.38 1.44
N THR A 51 2.76 4.46 2.20
CA THR A 51 2.78 5.81 1.65
C THR A 51 4.22 6.20 1.33
N LEU A 52 4.45 6.64 0.08
CA LEU A 52 5.75 7.18 -0.33
C LEU A 52 5.85 8.63 0.12
N LEU A 53 6.89 8.95 0.88
CA LEU A 53 7.15 10.28 1.43
C LEU A 53 8.57 10.72 1.12
N GLU A 54 8.78 12.04 1.09
CA GLU A 54 10.11 12.64 1.12
C GLU A 54 10.29 13.36 2.46
N ALA A 55 11.42 13.14 3.11
CA ALA A 55 11.74 13.76 4.40
C ALA A 55 13.14 14.37 4.37
N GLU A 56 13.28 15.52 5.01
CA GLU A 56 14.59 16.14 5.27
C GLU A 56 15.28 15.45 6.44
N LEU A 57 16.59 15.24 6.32
CA LEU A 57 17.38 14.68 7.41
C LEU A 57 17.79 15.75 8.41
N LYS A 58 17.64 15.44 9.69
CA LYS A 58 18.25 16.23 10.76
C LYS A 58 19.76 16.06 10.72
N VAL A 59 20.49 17.12 11.06
CA VAL A 59 21.95 17.12 11.14
C VAL A 59 22.43 16.01 12.08
N GLY A 60 23.36 15.17 11.61
CA GLY A 60 23.90 14.04 12.36
C GLY A 60 23.13 12.71 12.20
N ALA A 61 22.03 12.68 11.45
CA ALA A 61 21.34 11.43 11.14
C ALA A 61 22.20 10.54 10.24
N THR A 62 22.34 9.27 10.61
CA THR A 62 22.98 8.25 9.76
C THR A 62 21.91 7.55 8.93
N VAL A 63 22.13 7.46 7.63
CA VAL A 63 21.25 6.75 6.70
C VAL A 63 22.01 5.61 6.06
N VAL A 64 21.44 4.41 6.14
CA VAL A 64 21.92 3.24 5.41
C VAL A 64 20.95 3.03 4.26
N THR A 65 21.40 3.27 3.03
CA THR A 65 20.62 2.93 1.85
C THR A 65 20.92 1.51 1.42
N ALA A 66 19.87 0.72 1.21
CA ALA A 66 19.96 -0.47 0.39
C ALA A 66 19.63 -0.05 -1.05
N ASN A 67 20.09 -0.78 -2.08
CA ASN A 67 19.73 -0.46 -3.48
C ASN A 67 18.20 -0.53 -3.65
N ALA A 68 17.54 0.63 -3.57
CA ALA A 68 16.11 0.80 -3.32
C ALA A 68 15.22 -0.10 -4.19
N LYS A 69 15.50 -0.13 -5.50
CA LYS A 69 14.66 -0.84 -6.47
C LYS A 69 14.72 -2.35 -6.36
N ALA A 70 15.86 -2.90 -5.95
CA ALA A 70 16.03 -4.35 -5.78
C ALA A 70 15.41 -4.84 -4.46
N GLU A 71 15.41 -3.99 -3.44
CA GLU A 71 15.05 -4.35 -2.06
C GLU A 71 13.58 -4.07 -1.72
N VAL A 72 12.90 -3.16 -2.44
CA VAL A 72 11.47 -2.86 -2.22
C VAL A 72 10.59 -4.10 -2.38
N GLY A 73 10.86 -4.95 -3.36
CA GLY A 73 10.08 -6.18 -3.58
C GLY A 73 10.13 -7.14 -2.39
N PRO A 74 11.33 -7.57 -1.95
CA PRO A 74 11.50 -8.36 -0.72
C PRO A 74 10.92 -7.69 0.52
N LEU A 75 11.13 -6.39 0.71
CA LEU A 75 10.59 -5.64 1.84
C LEU A 75 9.06 -5.67 1.89
N ILE A 76 8.37 -5.41 0.77
CA ILE A 76 6.90 -5.49 0.72
C ILE A 76 6.44 -6.90 1.08
N ASN A 77 7.09 -7.95 0.57
CA ASN A 77 6.73 -9.32 0.91
C ASN A 77 6.86 -9.59 2.42
N GLU A 78 7.92 -9.08 3.06
CA GLU A 78 8.13 -9.20 4.50
C GLU A 78 7.06 -8.43 5.30
N LEU A 79 6.74 -7.20 4.89
CA LEU A 79 5.70 -6.38 5.53
C LEU A 79 4.33 -7.01 5.41
N VAL A 80 3.99 -7.55 4.23
CA VAL A 80 2.73 -8.29 4.01
C VAL A 80 2.66 -9.52 4.91
N LYS A 81 3.78 -10.25 5.06
CA LYS A 81 3.87 -11.39 5.99
C LYS A 81 3.66 -10.97 7.45
N LYS A 82 4.35 -9.92 7.89
CA LYS A 82 4.25 -9.41 9.28
C LYS A 82 2.85 -8.92 9.62
N GLN A 83 2.16 -8.32 8.65
CA GLN A 83 0.82 -7.74 8.81
C GLN A 83 -0.30 -8.66 8.29
N GLU A 84 -0.11 -9.98 8.30
CA GLU A 84 -1.06 -10.96 7.73
C GLU A 84 -2.52 -10.68 8.12
N LYS A 85 -2.76 -10.43 9.42
CA LYS A 85 -4.09 -10.13 9.96
C LYS A 85 -4.82 -9.03 9.19
N ARG A 86 -4.13 -7.92 8.89
CA ARG A 86 -4.70 -6.77 8.18
C ARG A 86 -5.23 -7.17 6.79
N PHE A 87 -4.51 -8.02 6.09
CA PHE A 87 -4.88 -8.44 4.75
C PHE A 87 -5.93 -9.55 4.78
N VAL A 88 -5.88 -10.47 5.74
CA VAL A 88 -6.96 -11.43 5.99
C VAL A 88 -8.27 -10.68 6.29
N ASP A 89 -8.21 -9.62 7.09
CA ASP A 89 -9.36 -8.75 7.36
C ASP A 89 -9.88 -8.05 6.10
N PHE A 90 -9.00 -7.70 5.15
CA PHE A 90 -9.43 -7.22 3.83
C PHE A 90 -10.22 -8.28 3.06
N PHE A 91 -9.78 -9.55 3.03
CA PHE A 91 -10.55 -10.62 2.38
C PHE A 91 -11.92 -10.82 3.04
N ASN A 92 -11.98 -10.75 4.37
CA ASN A 92 -13.22 -10.89 5.13
C ASN A 92 -14.20 -9.73 4.94
N ASN A 93 -13.69 -8.49 4.87
CA ASN A 93 -14.54 -7.29 4.92
C ASN A 93 -14.65 -6.52 3.60
N SER A 94 -13.91 -6.93 2.56
CA SER A 94 -13.91 -6.27 1.23
C SER A 94 -15.31 -6.14 0.64
N GLN A 95 -15.58 -4.97 0.02
CA GLN A 95 -16.89 -4.59 -0.49
C GLN A 95 -16.87 -4.33 -2.01
N PRO A 96 -18.05 -4.29 -2.67
CA PRO A 96 -18.18 -3.73 -4.01
C PRO A 96 -17.62 -2.30 -4.10
N VAL A 97 -16.78 -2.04 -5.09
CA VAL A 97 -16.27 -0.68 -5.37
C VAL A 97 -17.28 0.08 -6.23
N THR A 98 -17.90 -0.62 -7.16
CA THR A 98 -19.02 -0.11 -7.99
C THR A 98 -20.06 -1.21 -8.12
N PRO A 99 -21.29 -0.91 -8.59
CA PRO A 99 -22.32 -1.94 -8.80
C PRO A 99 -21.89 -3.08 -9.73
N ARG A 100 -20.85 -2.88 -10.56
CA ARG A 100 -20.35 -3.88 -11.52
C ARG A 100 -18.99 -4.49 -11.14
N MET A 101 -18.34 -4.02 -10.07
CA MET A 101 -16.96 -4.39 -9.74
C MET A 101 -16.74 -4.49 -8.23
N HIS A 102 -16.17 -5.62 -7.79
CA HIS A 102 -15.78 -5.86 -6.42
C HIS A 102 -14.31 -5.52 -6.16
N SER A 103 -13.98 -5.07 -4.94
CA SER A 103 -12.60 -4.72 -4.56
C SER A 103 -11.64 -5.91 -4.64
N LEU A 104 -12.09 -7.12 -4.34
CA LEU A 104 -11.31 -8.35 -4.53
C LEU A 104 -10.83 -8.56 -5.97
N GLU A 105 -11.57 -8.09 -6.98
CA GLU A 105 -11.19 -8.22 -8.40
C GLU A 105 -10.01 -7.32 -8.77
N LEU A 106 -9.68 -6.35 -7.92
CA LEU A 106 -8.49 -5.53 -8.09
C LEU A 106 -7.20 -6.30 -7.75
N LEU A 107 -7.29 -7.41 -7.02
CA LEU A 107 -6.13 -8.25 -6.75
C LEU A 107 -5.71 -9.02 -8.02
N PRO A 108 -4.41 -9.02 -8.37
CA PRO A 108 -3.91 -9.73 -9.54
C PRO A 108 -4.27 -11.21 -9.51
N GLY A 109 -4.92 -11.71 -10.56
CA GLY A 109 -5.32 -13.12 -10.65
C GLY A 109 -6.68 -13.46 -10.03
N ILE A 110 -7.39 -12.50 -9.42
CA ILE A 110 -8.77 -12.70 -8.96
C ILE A 110 -9.75 -12.22 -10.04
N GLY A 111 -10.37 -13.17 -10.73
CA GLY A 111 -11.54 -12.91 -11.59
C GLY A 111 -12.87 -13.07 -10.86
N LYS A 112 -13.98 -12.89 -11.59
CA LYS A 112 -15.35 -13.04 -11.07
C LYS A 112 -15.58 -14.39 -10.36
N LYS A 113 -15.10 -15.49 -10.94
CA LYS A 113 -15.27 -16.84 -10.38
C LYS A 113 -14.62 -16.95 -9.00
N SER A 114 -13.32 -16.63 -8.91
CA SER A 114 -12.57 -16.69 -7.65
C SER A 114 -13.12 -15.71 -6.62
N MET A 115 -13.53 -14.50 -7.05
CA MET A 115 -14.18 -13.52 -6.18
C MET A 115 -15.45 -14.10 -5.53
N TRP A 116 -16.35 -14.69 -6.31
CA TRP A 116 -17.56 -15.32 -5.76
C TRP A 116 -17.23 -16.48 -4.82
N THR A 117 -16.21 -17.29 -5.13
CA THR A 117 -15.73 -18.34 -4.23
C THR A 117 -15.31 -17.77 -2.88
N ILE A 118 -14.54 -16.67 -2.87
CA ILE A 118 -14.10 -15.99 -1.64
C ILE A 118 -15.30 -15.45 -0.85
N VAL A 119 -16.21 -14.73 -1.52
CA VAL A 119 -17.40 -14.12 -0.88
C VAL A 119 -18.31 -15.18 -0.25
N ASN A 120 -18.62 -16.25 -0.99
CA ASN A 120 -19.45 -17.34 -0.49
C ASN A 120 -18.78 -18.09 0.68
N THR A 121 -17.44 -18.17 0.68
CA THR A 121 -16.68 -18.85 1.73
C THR A 121 -16.67 -18.05 3.02
N ARG A 122 -16.37 -16.74 2.94
CA ARG A 122 -16.31 -15.87 4.13
C ARG A 122 -17.68 -15.66 4.79
N GLU A 123 -18.76 -15.70 4.01
CA GLU A 123 -20.14 -15.63 4.53
C GLU A 123 -20.48 -16.81 5.44
N ARG A 124 -19.91 -18.00 5.15
CA ARG A 124 -20.07 -19.19 6.00
C ARG A 124 -19.18 -19.11 7.24
N LYS A 125 -17.90 -18.79 7.05
CA LYS A 125 -16.93 -18.65 8.13
C LYS A 125 -15.81 -17.70 7.70
N PRO A 126 -15.50 -16.65 8.48
CA PRO A 126 -14.42 -15.74 8.16
C PRO A 126 -13.08 -16.48 8.14
N PHE A 127 -12.17 -15.97 7.30
CA PHE A 127 -10.80 -16.43 7.21
C PHE A 127 -9.99 -16.01 8.42
N THR A 128 -9.02 -16.84 8.80
CA THR A 128 -8.15 -16.58 9.96
C THR A 128 -6.68 -16.38 9.58
N SER A 129 -6.26 -16.87 8.42
CA SER A 129 -4.88 -16.81 7.92
C SER A 129 -4.85 -16.86 6.39
N TYR A 130 -3.71 -16.55 5.77
CA TYR A 130 -3.49 -16.75 4.34
C TYR A 130 -3.66 -18.21 3.94
N LYS A 131 -3.12 -19.12 4.75
CA LYS A 131 -3.23 -20.55 4.51
C LYS A 131 -4.70 -21.01 4.52
N ASP A 132 -5.51 -20.49 5.43
CA ASP A 132 -6.95 -20.77 5.51
C ASP A 132 -7.71 -20.24 4.26
N ILE A 133 -7.27 -19.11 3.69
CA ILE A 133 -7.82 -18.61 2.42
C ILE A 133 -7.46 -19.57 1.28
N GLU A 134 -6.19 -19.94 1.17
CA GLU A 134 -5.68 -20.83 0.11
C GLU A 134 -6.40 -22.19 0.12
N GLU A 135 -6.49 -22.83 1.28
CA GLU A 135 -7.12 -24.14 1.44
C GLU A 135 -8.62 -24.14 1.10
N LYS A 136 -9.36 -23.10 1.49
CA LYS A 136 -10.81 -23.05 1.27
C LYS A 136 -11.22 -22.57 -0.12
N THR A 137 -10.42 -21.70 -0.73
CA THR A 137 -10.78 -21.05 -2.00
C THR A 137 -10.08 -21.66 -3.20
N GLY A 138 -9.01 -22.45 -2.98
CA GLY A 138 -8.15 -22.97 -4.04
C GLY A 138 -7.24 -21.91 -4.66
N LEU A 139 -7.11 -20.74 -4.03
CA LEU A 139 -6.13 -19.73 -4.40
C LEU A 139 -4.72 -20.21 -4.07
N THR A 140 -3.74 -19.66 -4.78
CA THR A 140 -2.32 -19.95 -4.58
C THR A 140 -1.57 -18.66 -4.27
N ASP A 141 -0.61 -18.75 -3.35
CA ASP A 141 0.29 -17.66 -2.99
C ASP A 141 -0.44 -16.33 -2.68
N VAL A 142 -1.42 -16.36 -1.76
CA VAL A 142 -2.23 -15.17 -1.39
C VAL A 142 -1.34 -14.02 -0.91
N GLN A 143 -0.27 -14.32 -0.17
CA GLN A 143 0.72 -13.33 0.26
C GLN A 143 1.35 -12.61 -0.95
N LYS A 144 1.81 -13.35 -1.98
CA LYS A 144 2.45 -12.75 -3.16
C LYS A 144 1.46 -11.95 -3.97
N MET A 145 0.20 -12.39 -4.04
CA MET A 145 -0.87 -11.66 -4.73
C MET A 145 -1.10 -10.28 -4.12
N VAL A 146 -1.18 -10.20 -2.80
CA VAL A 146 -1.29 -8.93 -2.07
C VAL A 146 -0.05 -8.07 -2.28
N ALA A 147 1.15 -8.65 -2.14
CA ALA A 147 2.40 -7.92 -2.35
C ALA A 147 2.51 -7.34 -3.78
N LYS A 148 2.13 -8.12 -4.78
CA LYS A 148 2.09 -7.69 -6.18
C LYS A 148 1.11 -6.54 -6.38
N ARG A 149 -0.07 -6.60 -5.76
CA ARG A 149 -1.04 -5.49 -5.80
C ARG A 149 -0.46 -4.20 -5.23
N ILE A 150 0.19 -4.27 -4.06
CA ILE A 150 0.83 -3.10 -3.44
C ILE A 150 1.88 -2.52 -4.40
N PHE A 151 2.72 -3.38 -4.98
CA PHE A 151 3.75 -2.96 -5.92
C PHE A 151 3.16 -2.26 -7.17
N GLU A 152 2.06 -2.78 -7.73
CA GLU A 152 1.34 -2.16 -8.85
C GLU A 152 0.79 -0.78 -8.47
N GLU A 153 0.21 -0.63 -7.27
CA GLU A 153 -0.30 0.65 -6.78
C GLU A 153 0.79 1.69 -6.49
N LEU A 154 2.00 1.25 -6.14
CA LEU A 154 3.17 2.12 -5.97
C LEU A 154 3.78 2.53 -7.31
N SER A 155 3.74 1.65 -8.31
CA SER A 155 4.41 1.87 -9.60
C SER A 155 3.54 2.62 -10.62
N THR A 156 2.22 2.52 -10.50
CA THR A 156 1.26 3.06 -11.48
C THR A 156 0.25 4.00 -10.83
N GLU A 157 -0.26 4.95 -11.61
CA GLU A 157 -1.45 5.71 -11.22
C GLU A 157 -2.70 4.82 -11.35
N SER A 158 -2.94 4.01 -10.31
CA SER A 158 -4.16 3.22 -10.22
C SER A 158 -5.32 4.09 -9.74
N LYS A 159 -6.41 4.11 -10.51
CA LYS A 159 -7.66 4.81 -10.13
C LYS A 159 -8.21 4.34 -8.78
N TYR A 160 -8.02 3.06 -8.46
CA TYR A 160 -8.47 2.46 -7.21
C TYR A 160 -7.25 1.99 -6.42
N ARG A 161 -7.06 2.56 -5.22
CA ARG A 161 -5.99 2.15 -4.30
C ARG A 161 -6.63 1.39 -3.14
N LEU A 162 -6.17 0.16 -2.92
CA LEU A 162 -6.63 -0.70 -1.83
C LEU A 162 -5.76 -0.54 -0.59
N PHE A 163 -4.44 -0.50 -0.79
CA PHE A 163 -3.47 -0.65 0.28
C PHE A 163 -2.56 0.57 0.42
N THR A 164 -2.33 1.28 -0.69
CA THR A 164 -1.53 2.50 -0.73
C THR A 164 -2.38 3.74 -0.51
N ARG A 165 -1.80 4.78 0.06
CA ARG A 165 -2.39 6.13 0.07
C ARG A 165 -1.42 7.13 -0.54
N THR A 166 -1.95 8.02 -1.36
CA THR A 166 -1.23 9.20 -1.85
C THR A 166 -1.37 10.33 -0.84
N VAL A 167 -0.27 11.03 -0.61
CA VAL A 167 -0.22 12.32 0.09
C VAL A 167 -0.69 13.45 -0.80
#